data_AF-A0A7S1B6G0-F1
#
_entry.id   AF-A0A7S1B6G0-F1
#
_cell.length_a   1.000
_cell.length_b   1.000
_cell.length_c   1.000
_cell.angle_alpha   90.00
_cell.angle_beta   90.00
_cell.angle_gamma   90.00
#
_symmetry.space_group_name_H-M   'P 1'
#
loop_
_entity.id
_entity.type
_entity.pdbx_description
1 polymer ?
#
loop_
_entity_poly.entity_id
_entity_poly.type
_entity_poly.pdbx_seq_one_letter_code
_entity_poly.pdbx_strand_id
1 'polypeptide(L)'
;DGHNQRQNDIMITHSEMCGFLTEKEVNNMLTAIHPALYAANEIRYHLKRVFVVTNETKPALSPARSSEMRQNEAKLDSLLHDLTLMEYIGGNPIPVVFVSHLRTFLILYLLSLGFLKTFDWGWATIPFVSMISFMLLGLDSAAAETEVPFEKDHVNDLNLDWFCWLLMEDIMHTIDQVNEQYDR
;
A
#
# COMPACT_ATOMS: atom_id res chain seq x y z
N ASP A 1 11.92 -22.03 -3.18
CA ASP A 1 11.32 -22.01 -1.83
C ASP A 1 10.92 -20.62 -1.33
N GLY A 2 11.72 -19.56 -1.47
CA GLY A 2 11.34 -18.21 -1.02
C GLY A 2 10.16 -17.53 -1.76
N HIS A 3 9.81 -17.96 -2.98
CA HIS A 3 8.64 -17.43 -3.71
C HIS A 3 7.30 -17.99 -3.20
N ASN A 4 7.28 -19.22 -2.66
CA ASN A 4 6.08 -19.84 -2.11
C ASN A 4 5.75 -19.37 -0.69
N GLN A 5 6.74 -18.88 0.07
CA GLN A 5 6.53 -18.28 1.38
C GLN A 5 5.92 -16.89 1.28
N ARG A 6 6.41 -16.03 0.37
CA ARG A 6 5.81 -14.70 0.13
C ARG A 6 4.32 -14.78 -0.21
N GLN A 7 3.90 -15.81 -0.94
CA GLN A 7 2.50 -15.96 -1.36
C GLN A 7 1.56 -16.42 -0.22
N ASN A 8 2.11 -17.06 0.82
CA ASN A 8 1.35 -17.45 2.01
C ASN A 8 1.20 -16.29 3.03
N ASP A 9 2.13 -15.34 3.05
CA ASP A 9 2.11 -14.18 3.97
C ASP A 9 1.26 -12.99 3.45
N ILE A 10 0.79 -13.07 2.20
CA ILE A 10 -0.08 -12.08 1.53
C ILE A 10 -1.58 -12.42 1.71
N MET A 11 -1.91 -13.62 2.20
CA MET A 11 -3.29 -14.04 2.39
C MET A 11 -3.84 -13.47 3.71
N ILE A 12 -4.92 -12.69 3.63
CA ILE A 12 -5.69 -12.22 4.80
C ILE A 12 -5.96 -13.42 5.69
N THR A 13 -5.46 -13.38 6.92
CA THR A 13 -5.59 -14.54 7.80
C THR A 13 -6.97 -14.49 8.46
N HIS A 14 -7.64 -15.65 8.58
CA HIS A 14 -8.95 -15.74 9.23
C HIS A 14 -8.95 -15.08 10.62
N SER A 15 -7.82 -15.13 11.34
CA SER A 15 -7.64 -14.50 12.65
C SER A 15 -7.70 -12.98 12.65
N GLU A 16 -7.31 -12.31 11.57
CA GLU A 16 -7.31 -10.84 11.46
C GLU A 16 -8.74 -10.29 11.31
N MET A 17 -9.62 -11.06 10.67
CA MET A 17 -11.00 -10.68 10.42
C MET A 17 -11.98 -11.21 11.48
N CYS A 18 -11.51 -12.10 12.36
CA CYS A 18 -12.28 -12.61 13.49
C CYS A 18 -12.63 -11.47 14.45
N GLY A 19 -13.93 -11.22 14.63
CA GLY A 19 -14.45 -10.14 15.49
C GLY A 19 -15.16 -9.02 14.73
N PHE A 20 -14.84 -8.84 13.44
CA PHE A 20 -15.49 -7.83 12.57
C PHE A 20 -16.58 -8.45 11.68
N LEU A 21 -16.33 -9.63 11.16
CA LEU A 21 -17.21 -10.34 10.22
C LEU A 21 -17.64 -11.70 10.79
N THR A 22 -18.81 -12.16 10.37
CA THR A 22 -19.27 -13.52 10.65
C THR A 22 -18.40 -14.53 9.89
N GLU A 23 -18.20 -15.74 10.41
CA GLU A 23 -17.41 -16.80 9.73
C GLU A 23 -17.85 -17.03 8.27
N LYS A 24 -19.14 -16.93 7.99
CA LYS A 24 -19.68 -17.05 6.63
C LYS A 24 -19.22 -15.90 5.72
N GLU A 25 -19.19 -14.68 6.24
CA GLU A 25 -18.79 -13.49 5.49
C GLU A 25 -17.29 -13.48 5.24
N VAL A 26 -16.49 -13.89 6.24
CA VAL A 26 -15.04 -14.09 6.09
C VAL A 26 -14.76 -15.13 5.00
N ASN A 27 -15.42 -16.29 5.05
CA ASN A 27 -15.26 -17.32 4.01
C ASN A 27 -15.64 -16.80 2.63
N ASN A 28 -16.76 -16.09 2.48
CA ASN A 28 -17.16 -15.51 1.20
C ASN A 28 -16.10 -14.52 0.67
N MET A 29 -15.55 -13.68 1.55
CA MET A 29 -14.50 -12.72 1.19
C MET A 29 -13.20 -13.40 0.77
N LEU A 30 -12.77 -14.43 1.50
CA LEU A 30 -11.56 -15.20 1.17
C LEU A 30 -11.71 -16.02 -0.12
N THR A 31 -12.93 -16.42 -0.48
CA THR A 31 -13.22 -17.09 -1.76
C THR A 31 -13.35 -16.14 -2.94
N ALA A 32 -13.45 -14.82 -2.72
CA ALA A 32 -13.58 -13.85 -3.78
C ALA A 32 -12.26 -13.71 -4.57
N ILE A 33 -12.36 -13.46 -5.88
CA ILE A 33 -11.19 -13.23 -6.76
C ILE A 33 -10.34 -12.07 -6.23
N HIS A 34 -11.01 -11.06 -5.67
CA HIS A 34 -10.37 -9.86 -5.14
C HIS A 34 -11.06 -9.45 -3.83
N PRO A 35 -10.47 -9.76 -2.66
CA PRO A 35 -11.07 -9.50 -1.36
C PRO A 35 -11.44 -8.02 -1.12
N ALA A 36 -10.58 -7.08 -1.51
CA ALA A 36 -10.85 -5.66 -1.31
C ALA A 36 -12.02 -5.12 -2.16
N LEU A 37 -12.12 -5.54 -3.43
CA LEU A 37 -13.28 -5.21 -4.27
C LEU A 37 -14.57 -5.84 -3.75
N TYR A 38 -14.49 -7.06 -3.21
CA TYR A 38 -15.62 -7.71 -2.55
C TYR A 38 -16.09 -6.89 -1.34
N ALA A 39 -15.18 -6.46 -0.46
CA ALA A 39 -15.51 -5.60 0.68
C ALA A 39 -16.15 -4.27 0.23
N ALA A 40 -15.61 -3.62 -0.80
CA ALA A 40 -16.19 -2.39 -1.35
C ALA A 40 -17.60 -2.61 -1.92
N ASN A 41 -17.86 -3.75 -2.57
CA ASN A 41 -19.18 -4.10 -3.07
C ASN A 41 -20.19 -4.34 -1.92
N GLU A 42 -19.75 -5.00 -0.83
CA GLU A 42 -20.59 -5.16 0.36
C GLU A 42 -20.92 -3.81 1.01
N ILE A 43 -19.94 -2.91 1.14
CA ILE A 43 -20.18 -1.55 1.65
C ILE A 43 -21.21 -0.84 0.76
N ARG A 44 -21.06 -0.92 -0.57
CA ARG A 44 -22.01 -0.32 -1.53
C ARG A 44 -23.41 -0.91 -1.39
N TYR A 45 -23.52 -2.23 -1.19
CA TYR A 45 -24.79 -2.91 -0.94
C TYR A 45 -25.48 -2.40 0.34
N HIS A 46 -24.74 -2.29 1.45
CA HIS A 46 -25.27 -1.75 2.70
C HIS A 46 -25.65 -0.27 2.59
N LEU A 47 -24.83 0.54 1.95
CA LEU A 47 -25.12 1.95 1.69
C LEU A 47 -26.43 2.11 0.91
N LYS A 48 -26.63 1.31 -0.13
CA LYS A 48 -27.87 1.31 -0.93
C LYS A 48 -29.10 0.93 -0.12
N ARG A 49 -28.98 0.02 0.84
CA ARG A 49 -30.09 -0.35 1.74
C ARG A 49 -30.48 0.78 2.69
N VAL A 50 -29.51 1.56 3.18
CA VAL A 50 -29.76 2.68 4.11
C VAL A 50 -30.38 3.90 3.42
N PHE A 51 -29.96 4.18 2.19
CA PHE A 51 -30.35 5.38 1.45
C PHE A 51 -31.38 5.12 0.33
N VAL A 52 -32.00 3.94 0.28
CA VAL A 52 -32.98 3.60 -0.75
C VAL A 52 -34.17 4.57 -0.70
N VAL A 53 -34.58 5.08 -1.87
CA VAL A 53 -35.74 5.97 -2.00
C VAL A 53 -36.94 5.14 -2.42
N THR A 54 -37.76 4.73 -1.45
CA THR A 54 -39.03 4.03 -1.69
C THR A 54 -40.19 5.02 -1.83
N ASN A 55 -41.32 4.59 -2.40
CA ASN A 55 -42.56 5.36 -2.49
C ASN A 55 -43.12 5.86 -1.14
N GLU A 56 -42.69 5.26 -0.02
CA GLU A 56 -43.06 5.64 1.35
C GLU A 56 -42.19 6.79 1.91
N THR A 57 -41.13 7.17 1.21
CA THR A 57 -40.22 8.24 1.65
C THR A 57 -40.88 9.59 1.42
N LYS A 58 -40.86 10.48 2.43
CA LYS A 58 -41.36 11.85 2.28
C LYS A 58 -40.71 12.51 1.04
N PRO A 59 -41.49 13.05 0.08
CA PRO A 59 -40.96 13.57 -1.18
C PRO A 59 -40.02 14.77 -1.00
N ALA A 60 -40.07 15.46 0.14
CA ALA A 60 -39.13 16.52 0.49
C ALA A 60 -37.73 15.99 0.91
N LEU A 61 -37.64 14.74 1.38
CA LEU A 61 -36.40 14.14 1.88
C LEU A 61 -35.70 13.26 0.83
N SER A 62 -36.39 12.91 -0.26
CA SER A 62 -35.82 12.12 -1.36
C SER A 62 -34.61 12.78 -2.04
N PRO A 63 -34.58 14.11 -2.36
CA PRO A 63 -33.38 14.70 -2.95
C PRO A 63 -32.19 14.68 -1.99
N ALA A 64 -32.42 14.93 -0.70
CA ALA A 64 -31.38 14.90 0.33
C ALA A 64 -30.77 13.50 0.49
N ARG A 65 -31.58 12.44 0.61
CA ARG A 65 -31.05 11.06 0.69
C ARG A 65 -30.25 10.69 -0.57
N SER A 66 -30.72 11.10 -1.74
CA SER A 66 -30.00 10.85 -3.00
C SER A 66 -28.67 11.61 -3.09
N SER A 67 -28.57 12.81 -2.51
CA SER A 67 -27.31 13.56 -2.47
C SER A 67 -26.32 12.98 -1.48
N GLU A 68 -26.77 12.57 -0.28
CA GLU A 68 -25.93 11.89 0.70
C GLU A 68 -25.37 10.56 0.15
N MET A 69 -26.23 9.78 -0.52
CA MET A 69 -25.84 8.55 -1.19
C MET A 69 -24.73 8.79 -2.22
N ARG A 70 -24.89 9.80 -3.10
CA ARG A 70 -23.87 10.14 -4.09
C ARG A 70 -22.55 10.57 -3.46
N GLN A 71 -22.60 11.32 -2.36
CA GLN A 71 -21.39 11.74 -1.65
C GLN A 71 -20.64 10.55 -1.05
N ASN A 72 -21.36 9.61 -0.44
CA ASN A 72 -20.75 8.41 0.14
C ASN A 72 -20.20 7.46 -0.94
N GLU A 73 -20.91 7.28 -2.06
CA GLU A 73 -20.41 6.57 -3.24
C GLU A 73 -19.11 7.19 -3.77
N ALA A 74 -19.06 8.53 -3.89
CA ALA A 74 -17.84 9.23 -4.33
C ALA A 74 -16.65 9.00 -3.39
N LYS A 75 -16.88 8.92 -2.08
CA LYS A 75 -15.83 8.57 -1.09
C LYS A 75 -15.35 7.13 -1.29
N LEU A 76 -16.26 6.18 -1.52
CA LEU A 76 -15.89 4.78 -1.79
C LEU A 76 -15.09 4.64 -3.09
N ASP A 77 -15.48 5.37 -4.14
CA ASP A 77 -14.74 5.37 -5.41
C ASP A 77 -13.32 5.95 -5.22
N SER A 78 -13.15 6.95 -4.34
CA SER A 78 -11.83 7.46 -3.97
C SER A 78 -10.97 6.40 -3.24
N LEU A 79 -11.54 5.67 -2.28
CA LEU A 79 -10.81 4.60 -1.58
C LEU A 79 -10.37 3.48 -2.54
N LEU A 80 -11.24 3.12 -3.49
CA LEU A 80 -10.92 2.15 -4.54
C LEU A 80 -9.83 2.64 -5.49
N HIS A 81 -9.84 3.94 -5.81
CA HIS A 81 -8.79 4.55 -6.60
C HIS A 81 -7.43 4.44 -5.89
N ASP A 82 -7.36 4.82 -4.61
CA ASP A 82 -6.13 4.76 -3.82
C ASP A 82 -5.63 3.31 -3.67
N LEU A 83 -6.54 2.35 -3.47
CA LEU A 83 -6.20 0.93 -3.46
C LEU A 83 -5.60 0.47 -4.79
N THR A 84 -6.19 0.87 -5.91
CA THR A 84 -5.68 0.54 -7.25
C THR A 84 -4.28 1.15 -7.46
N LEU A 85 -4.04 2.37 -6.94
CA LEU A 85 -2.73 2.99 -6.99
C LEU A 85 -1.70 2.22 -6.15
N MET A 86 -2.06 1.74 -4.96
CA MET A 86 -1.18 0.92 -4.13
C MET A 86 -0.84 -0.41 -4.79
N GLU A 87 -1.82 -1.08 -5.42
CA GLU A 87 -1.59 -2.29 -6.20
C GLU A 87 -0.70 -2.05 -7.41
N TYR A 88 -0.86 -0.90 -8.07
CA TYR A 88 0.02 -0.51 -9.15
C TYR A 88 1.45 -0.28 -8.67
N ILE A 89 1.63 0.45 -7.56
CA ILE A 89 2.96 0.73 -6.99
C ILE A 89 3.65 -0.55 -6.53
N GLY A 90 2.94 -1.45 -5.83
CA GLY A 90 3.49 -2.72 -5.36
C GLY A 90 3.65 -3.78 -6.45
N GLY A 91 2.83 -3.73 -7.50
CA GLY A 91 2.76 -4.75 -8.56
C GLY A 91 3.66 -4.51 -9.76
N ASN A 92 4.29 -3.33 -9.89
CA ASN A 92 5.15 -2.98 -11.02
C ASN A 92 6.61 -2.75 -10.59
N PRO A 93 7.34 -3.81 -10.16
CA PRO A 93 8.76 -3.69 -9.87
C PRO A 93 9.55 -3.34 -11.15
N ILE A 94 10.68 -2.65 -10.99
CA ILE A 94 11.54 -2.31 -12.12
C ILE A 94 12.10 -3.64 -12.69
N PRO A 95 12.14 -3.82 -14.03
CA PRO A 95 12.64 -5.07 -14.57
C PRO A 95 14.08 -5.33 -14.12
N VAL A 96 14.33 -6.54 -13.62
CA VAL A 96 15.63 -6.99 -13.06
C VAL A 96 16.81 -6.76 -14.02
N VAL A 97 16.55 -6.78 -15.33
CA VAL A 97 17.54 -6.50 -16.36
C VAL A 97 18.08 -5.07 -16.24
N PHE A 98 17.24 -4.07 -15.96
CA PHE A 98 17.70 -2.68 -15.81
C PHE A 98 18.56 -2.52 -14.56
N VAL A 99 18.12 -3.07 -13.43
CA VAL A 99 18.86 -3.00 -12.16
C VAL A 99 20.24 -3.66 -12.29
N SER A 100 20.29 -4.84 -12.91
CA SER A 100 21.57 -5.56 -13.13
C SER A 100 22.51 -4.83 -14.10
N HIS A 101 22.00 -4.25 -15.19
CA HIS A 101 22.83 -3.46 -16.11
C HIS A 101 23.33 -2.17 -15.46
N LEU A 102 22.48 -1.47 -14.72
CA LEU A 102 22.86 -0.25 -13.99
C LEU A 102 24.02 -0.53 -13.03
N ARG A 103 23.91 -1.60 -12.21
CA ARG A 103 24.97 -2.00 -11.28
C ARG A 103 26.26 -2.41 -12.01
N THR A 104 26.14 -3.11 -13.14
CA THR A 104 27.32 -3.50 -13.93
C THR A 104 28.03 -2.27 -14.50
N PHE A 105 27.30 -1.30 -15.06
CA PHE A 105 27.87 -0.05 -15.56
C PHE A 105 28.47 0.81 -14.44
N LEU A 106 27.85 0.83 -13.25
CA LEU A 106 28.39 1.51 -12.07
C LEU A 106 29.76 0.95 -11.67
N ILE A 107 29.90 -0.37 -11.62
CA ILE A 107 31.18 -1.03 -11.30
C ILE A 107 32.22 -0.74 -12.38
N LEU A 108 31.84 -0.84 -13.67
CA LEU A 108 32.73 -0.51 -14.78
C LEU A 108 33.18 0.96 -14.76
N TYR A 109 32.29 1.88 -14.39
CA TYR A 109 32.61 3.30 -14.22
C TYR A 109 33.64 3.50 -13.12
N LEU A 110 33.44 2.89 -11.94
CA LEU A 110 34.37 2.97 -10.81
C LEU A 110 35.75 2.38 -11.15
N LEU A 111 35.77 1.25 -11.85
CA LEU A 111 37.01 0.62 -12.31
C LEU A 111 37.74 1.50 -13.33
N SER A 112 37.01 2.07 -14.29
CA SER A 112 37.56 2.98 -15.29
C SER A 112 38.14 4.25 -14.65
N LEU A 113 37.49 4.77 -13.61
CA LEU A 113 37.94 5.96 -12.88
C LEU A 113 39.31 5.73 -12.22
N GLY A 114 39.57 4.50 -11.73
CA GLY A 114 40.88 4.10 -11.22
C GLY A 114 41.99 4.10 -12.28
N PHE A 115 41.68 3.72 -13.53
CA PHE A 115 42.66 3.65 -14.62
C PHE A 115 42.89 4.99 -15.35
N LEU A 116 41.86 5.82 -15.45
CA LEU A 116 41.91 7.11 -16.17
C LEU A 116 42.82 8.14 -15.50
N LYS A 117 43.08 8.01 -14.19
CA LYS A 117 43.87 8.97 -13.42
C LYS A 117 45.34 8.54 -13.32
N THR A 118 46.02 8.45 -14.45
CA THR A 118 47.33 7.77 -14.50
C THR A 118 48.58 8.63 -14.29
N PHE A 119 48.51 9.97 -14.20
CA PHE A 119 49.77 10.77 -14.18
C PHE A 119 49.92 11.95 -13.20
N ASP A 120 48.85 12.57 -12.66
CA ASP A 120 49.03 13.83 -11.89
C ASP A 120 48.84 13.77 -10.37
N TRP A 121 48.07 12.81 -9.83
CA TRP A 121 47.63 12.83 -8.42
C TRP A 121 48.35 11.82 -7.51
N GLY A 122 49.20 10.95 -8.07
CA GLY A 122 49.99 9.97 -7.31
C GLY A 122 49.14 9.16 -6.32
N TRP A 123 49.58 9.10 -5.07
CA TRP A 123 48.89 8.36 -3.98
C TRP A 123 47.57 9.00 -3.53
N ALA A 124 47.32 10.28 -3.83
CA ALA A 124 46.06 10.95 -3.48
C ALA A 124 44.86 10.44 -4.29
N THR A 125 45.11 9.73 -5.40
CA THR A 125 44.07 9.11 -6.22
C THR A 125 43.29 8.04 -5.45
N ILE A 126 43.97 7.19 -4.66
CA ILE A 126 43.35 6.07 -3.93
C ILE A 126 42.24 6.52 -2.96
N PRO A 127 42.47 7.45 -2.02
CA PRO A 127 41.40 7.91 -1.12
C PRO A 127 40.28 8.65 -1.85
N PHE A 128 40.58 9.37 -2.93
CA PHE A 128 39.58 10.08 -3.72
C PHE A 128 38.64 9.13 -4.47
N VAL A 129 39.19 8.12 -5.15
CA VAL A 129 38.38 7.08 -5.82
C VAL A 129 37.59 6.26 -4.81
N SER A 130 38.17 5.94 -3.66
CA SER A 130 37.46 5.27 -2.56
C SER A 130 36.26 6.09 -2.05
N MET A 131 36.41 7.41 -1.91
CA MET A 131 35.34 8.29 -1.47
C MET A 131 34.19 8.34 -2.48
N ILE A 132 34.50 8.49 -3.77
CA ILE A 132 33.49 8.50 -4.84
C ILE A 132 32.79 7.15 -4.94
N SER A 133 33.55 6.05 -4.85
CA SER A 133 33.00 4.68 -4.85
C SER A 133 32.02 4.48 -3.71
N PHE A 134 32.39 4.88 -2.50
CA PHE A 134 31.50 4.83 -1.33
C PHE A 134 30.21 5.62 -1.55
N MET A 135 30.30 6.83 -2.10
CA MET A 135 29.13 7.67 -2.37
C MET A 135 28.20 7.06 -3.42
N LEU A 136 28.76 6.57 -4.54
CA LEU A 136 27.98 6.01 -5.66
C LEU A 136 27.36 4.66 -5.32
N LEU A 137 28.10 3.77 -4.66
CA LEU A 137 27.58 2.47 -4.21
C LEU A 137 26.57 2.63 -3.07
N GLY A 138 26.78 3.60 -2.17
CA GLY A 138 25.82 3.96 -1.13
C GLY A 138 24.50 4.47 -1.72
N LEU A 139 24.56 5.28 -2.78
CA LEU A 139 23.37 5.75 -3.48
C LEU A 139 22.62 4.61 -4.21
N ASP A 140 23.34 3.71 -4.91
CA ASP A 140 22.73 2.52 -5.55
C ASP A 140 22.00 1.66 -4.53
N SER A 141 22.61 1.44 -3.36
CA SER A 141 22.03 0.64 -2.29
C SER A 141 20.80 1.31 -1.67
N ALA A 142 20.86 2.63 -1.45
CA ALA A 142 19.71 3.38 -0.93
C ALA A 142 18.55 3.42 -1.94
N ALA A 143 18.84 3.56 -3.24
CA ALA A 143 17.82 3.54 -4.28
C ALA A 143 17.12 2.17 -4.37
N ALA A 144 17.89 1.07 -4.22
CA ALA A 144 17.33 -0.27 -4.21
C ALA A 144 16.39 -0.51 -3.01
N GLU A 145 16.72 0.02 -1.83
CA GLU A 145 15.84 -0.06 -0.65
C GLU A 145 14.50 0.65 -0.90
N THR A 146 14.52 1.80 -1.57
CA THR A 146 13.29 2.58 -1.83
C THR A 146 12.39 2.02 -2.94
N GLU A 147 12.79 0.95 -3.62
CA GLU A 147 12.05 0.41 -4.77
C GLU A 147 10.77 -0.34 -4.34
N VAL A 148 10.77 -0.99 -3.19
CA VAL A 148 9.66 -1.82 -2.70
C VAL A 148 9.17 -1.27 -1.34
N PRO A 149 8.26 -0.29 -1.31
CA PRO A 149 7.93 0.45 -0.08
C PRO A 149 7.02 -0.29 0.91
N PHE A 150 6.58 -1.51 0.59
CA PHE A 150 5.53 -2.23 1.31
C PHE A 150 5.96 -3.65 1.76
N GLU A 151 7.26 -3.93 1.86
CA GLU A 151 7.73 -5.23 2.35
C GLU A 151 7.54 -5.32 3.88
N LYS A 152 6.87 -6.38 4.35
CA LYS A 152 6.48 -6.52 5.77
C LYS A 152 7.66 -6.56 6.75
N ASP A 153 8.81 -7.06 6.30
CA ASP A 153 9.95 -7.40 7.17
C ASP A 153 11.13 -6.41 7.05
N HIS A 154 10.95 -5.27 6.39
CA HIS A 154 11.97 -4.24 6.22
C HIS A 154 11.78 -3.06 7.16
N VAL A 155 12.88 -2.61 7.77
CA VAL A 155 12.86 -1.57 8.83
C VAL A 155 12.50 -0.18 8.27
N ASN A 156 12.83 0.08 7.01
CA ASN A 156 12.61 1.37 6.35
C ASN A 156 11.31 1.43 5.54
N ASP A 157 10.57 0.32 5.49
CA ASP A 157 9.35 0.23 4.70
C ASP A 157 8.14 0.75 5.49
N LEU A 158 7.07 1.00 4.76
CA LEU A 158 5.85 1.50 5.35
C LEU A 158 5.23 0.42 6.25
N ASN A 159 4.98 0.74 7.52
CA ASN A 159 4.32 -0.17 8.45
C ASN A 159 2.79 -0.11 8.25
N LEU A 160 2.27 -0.87 7.27
CA LEU A 160 0.84 -0.91 6.99
C LEU A 160 0.01 -1.42 8.19
N ASP A 161 0.55 -2.36 8.97
CA ASP A 161 -0.16 -2.93 10.13
C ASP A 161 -0.46 -1.86 11.18
N TRP A 162 0.49 -0.96 11.42
CA TRP A 162 0.31 0.19 12.29
C TRP A 162 -0.77 1.16 11.76
N PHE A 163 -0.78 1.45 10.45
CA PHE A 163 -1.82 2.29 9.85
C PHE A 163 -3.20 1.65 9.96
N CYS A 164 -3.32 0.34 9.71
CA CYS A 164 -4.56 -0.40 9.86
C CYS A 164 -5.07 -0.36 11.30
N TRP A 165 -4.19 -0.57 12.28
CA TRP A 165 -4.52 -0.47 13.70
C TRP A 165 -5.01 0.94 14.07
N LEU A 166 -4.32 1.98 13.60
CA LEU A 166 -4.69 3.37 13.87
C LEU A 166 -6.06 3.72 13.28
N LEU A 167 -6.34 3.28 12.05
CA LEU A 167 -7.65 3.47 11.41
C LEU A 167 -8.76 2.75 12.16
N MET A 168 -8.49 1.53 12.63
CA MET A 168 -9.44 0.76 13.43
C MET A 168 -9.82 1.52 14.72
N GLU A 169 -8.83 2.01 15.45
CA GLU A 169 -9.04 2.77 16.68
C GLU A 169 -9.87 4.03 16.44
N ASP A 170 -9.59 4.78 15.37
CA ASP A 170 -10.34 5.99 15.00
C ASP A 170 -11.80 5.70 14.64
N ILE A 171 -12.05 4.61 13.91
CA ILE A 171 -13.42 4.17 13.57
C ILE A 171 -14.18 3.74 14.82
N MET A 172 -13.56 2.94 15.70
CA MET A 172 -14.19 2.49 16.95
C MET A 172 -14.55 3.69 17.84
N HIS A 173 -13.62 4.62 18.01
CA HIS A 173 -13.85 5.84 18.77
C HIS A 173 -14.99 6.69 18.17
N THR A 174 -15.07 6.80 16.84
CA THR A 174 -16.16 7.51 16.17
C THR A 174 -17.52 6.85 16.41
N ILE A 175 -17.58 5.51 16.38
CA ILE A 175 -18.81 4.75 16.65
C ILE A 175 -19.26 4.97 18.10
N ASP A 176 -18.34 4.91 19.06
CA ASP A 176 -18.64 5.12 20.48
C ASP A 176 -19.18 6.53 20.72
N GLN A 177 -18.60 7.56 20.09
CA GLN A 177 -19.11 8.93 20.16
C GLN A 177 -20.54 9.07 19.62
N VAL A 178 -20.87 8.35 18.53
CA VAL A 178 -22.23 8.37 17.96
C VAL A 178 -23.21 7.64 18.87
N ASN A 179 -22.82 6.50 19.46
CA ASN A 179 -23.64 5.77 20.41
C ASN A 179 -23.94 6.59 21.67
N GLU A 180 -22.94 7.28 22.23
CA GLU A 180 -23.12 8.19 23.37
C GLU A 180 -24.02 9.40 23.07
N GLN A 181 -24.09 9.83 21.81
CA GLN A 181 -25.05 10.86 21.38
C GLN A 181 -26.45 10.31 21.25
N TYR A 182 -26.61 9.03 20.90
CA TYR A 182 -27.91 8.38 20.76
C TYR A 182 -28.52 8.00 22.12
N ASP A 183 -27.69 7.60 23.09
CA ASP A 183 -28.13 7.23 24.44
C ASP A 183 -28.48 8.44 25.33
N ARG A 184 -28.21 9.67 24.88
CA ARG A 184 -28.56 10.93 25.55
C ARG A 184 -29.87 11.54 25.03
#